data_AF-A0AAV8ELS8-F1
#
_entry.id   AF-A0AAV8ELS8-F1
#
_cell.length_a   1.000
_cell.length_b   1.000
_cell.length_c   1.000
_cell.angle_alpha   90.00
_cell.angle_beta   90.00
_cell.angle_gamma   90.00
#
_symmetry.space_group_name_H-M   'P 1'
#
loop_
_entity.id
_entity.type
_entity.pdbx_description
1 polymer ?
#
loop_
_entity_poly.entity_id
_entity_poly.type
_entity_poly.pdbx_seq_one_letter_code
_entity_poly.pdbx_strand_id
1 'polypeptide(L)'
;MSGIPLLNGTNFSIWKEQLEICLGVLEMDQALRMDKPEKPKDDAADEAKTAYAKWERSNRISLMIMKSTISLAIRGGIPEKNVAGELFTAKEFLTSVEEQFKSTSKAVLS
;
A
#
# COMPACT_ATOMS: atom_id res chain seq x y z
N MET A 1 -14.94 -7.94 -3.23
CA MET A 1 -13.53 -8.22 -3.57
C MET A 1 -13.21 -9.65 -3.17
N SER A 2 -13.61 -10.63 -3.98
CA SER A 2 -13.53 -12.06 -3.65
C SER A 2 -12.22 -12.75 -4.09
N GLY A 3 -11.12 -11.99 -4.24
CA GLY A 3 -9.84 -12.51 -4.77
C GLY A 3 -8.63 -12.33 -3.87
N ILE A 4 -8.62 -11.31 -3.00
CA ILE A 4 -7.50 -11.08 -2.06
C ILE A 4 -7.81 -11.83 -0.77
N PRO A 5 -6.99 -12.82 -0.34
CA PRO A 5 -7.22 -13.51 0.92
C PRO A 5 -7.03 -12.55 2.10
N LEU A 6 -7.56 -12.88 3.28
CA LEU A 6 -7.22 -12.13 4.49
C LEU A 6 -5.77 -12.46 4.89
N LEU A 7 -4.93 -11.45 5.12
CA LEU A 7 -3.56 -11.65 5.60
C LEU A 7 -3.58 -12.21 7.03
N ASN A 8 -3.05 -13.43 7.20
CA ASN A 8 -3.13 -14.24 8.41
C ASN A 8 -1.77 -14.82 8.84
N GLY A 9 -0.71 -13.99 8.84
CA GLY A 9 0.59 -14.33 9.43
C GLY A 9 1.45 -15.28 8.58
N THR A 10 0.83 -16.23 7.87
CA THR A 10 1.54 -17.28 7.11
C THR A 10 1.40 -17.15 5.61
N ASN A 11 0.44 -16.34 5.13
CA ASN A 11 0.09 -16.24 3.71
C ASN A 11 0.58 -14.96 3.01
N PHE A 12 1.60 -14.27 3.56
CA PHE A 12 2.05 -12.98 3.04
C PHE A 12 2.35 -12.98 1.54
N SER A 13 3.10 -13.97 1.04
CA SER A 13 3.42 -14.03 -0.39
C SER A 13 2.17 -14.14 -1.28
N ILE A 14 1.21 -14.99 -0.89
CA ILE A 14 -0.05 -15.18 -1.62
C ILE A 14 -0.90 -13.91 -1.54
N TRP A 15 -1.00 -13.31 -0.34
CA TRP A 15 -1.73 -12.06 -0.14
C TRP A 15 -1.18 -10.93 -1.01
N LYS A 16 0.14 -10.76 -1.01
CA LYS A 16 0.81 -9.70 -1.78
C LYS A 16 0.59 -9.89 -3.28
N GLU A 17 0.79 -11.11 -3.80
CA GLU A 17 0.60 -11.40 -5.22
C GLU A 17 -0.85 -11.11 -5.67
N GLN A 18 -1.85 -11.59 -4.90
CA GLN A 18 -3.26 -11.36 -5.24
C GLN A 18 -3.65 -9.88 -5.12
N LEU A 19 -3.08 -9.16 -4.15
CA LEU A 19 -3.25 -7.72 -4.01
C LEU A 19 -2.70 -6.98 -5.23
N GLU A 20 -1.47 -7.28 -5.65
CA GLU A 20 -0.82 -6.64 -6.80
C GLU A 20 -1.58 -6.92 -8.11
N ILE A 21 -2.02 -8.17 -8.34
CA ILE A 21 -2.87 -8.52 -9.49
C ILE A 21 -4.18 -7.73 -9.48
N CYS A 22 -4.89 -7.71 -8.34
CA CYS A 22 -6.16 -7.00 -8.23
C CYS A 22 -6.01 -5.50 -8.48
N LEU A 23 -4.98 -4.88 -7.90
CA LEU A 23 -4.73 -3.45 -8.10
C LEU A 23 -4.31 -3.14 -9.54
N GLY A 24 -3.50 -4.01 -10.17
CA GLY A 24 -3.11 -3.87 -11.58
C GLY A 24 -4.30 -3.95 -12.52
N VAL A 25 -5.18 -4.94 -12.35
CA VAL A 25 -6.41 -5.09 -13.16
C VAL A 25 -7.35 -3.89 -13.02
N LEU A 26 -7.37 -3.26 -11.84
CA LEU A 26 -8.18 -2.07 -11.58
C LEU A 26 -7.49 -0.75 -12.00
N GLU A 27 -6.27 -0.81 -12.53
CA GLU A 27 -5.40 0.36 -12.81
C GLU A 27 -5.11 1.22 -11.56
N MET A 28 -5.18 0.62 -10.38
CA MET A 28 -5.02 1.29 -9.08
C MET A 28 -3.64 1.08 -8.46
N ASP A 29 -2.70 0.50 -9.18
CA ASP A 29 -1.34 0.17 -8.72
C ASP A 29 -0.30 1.26 -9.00
N GLN A 30 -0.69 2.38 -9.62
CA GLN A 30 0.23 3.49 -9.95
C GLN A 30 1.00 4.00 -8.73
N ALA A 31 0.34 4.16 -7.58
CA ALA A 31 0.95 4.62 -6.33
C ALA A 31 1.84 3.57 -5.64
N LEU A 32 1.78 2.30 -6.07
CA LEU A 32 2.71 1.27 -5.62
C LEU A 32 4.00 1.27 -6.47
N ARG A 33 3.88 1.63 -7.75
CA ARG A 33 4.99 1.61 -8.72
C ARG A 33 5.79 2.92 -8.74
N MET A 34 5.14 4.05 -8.54
CA MET A 34 5.72 5.38 -8.67
C MET A 34 5.83 6.07 -7.32
N ASP A 35 6.91 6.83 -7.13
CA ASP A 35 7.04 7.71 -5.97
C ASP A 35 5.99 8.83 -6.01
N LYS A 36 5.72 9.41 -4.83
CA LYS A 36 4.74 10.48 -4.69
C LYS A 36 5.13 11.68 -5.54
N PRO A 37 4.30 12.07 -6.54
CA PRO A 37 4.57 13.27 -7.32
C PRO A 37 4.42 14.51 -6.44
N GLU A 38 5.15 15.56 -6.79
CA GLU A 38 4.95 16.87 -6.20
C GLU A 38 3.52 17.35 -6.49
N LYS A 39 2.90 18.00 -5.50
CA LYS A 39 1.57 18.56 -5.69
C LYS A 39 1.64 19.67 -6.76
N PRO A 40 0.90 19.57 -7.87
CA PRO A 40 0.93 20.57 -8.91
C PRO A 40 0.40 21.90 -8.38
N LYS A 41 0.97 23.00 -8.89
CA LYS A 41 0.47 24.36 -8.66
C LYS A 41 -0.84 24.58 -9.42
N ASP A 42 -1.59 25.60 -9.01
CA ASP A 42 -2.89 25.93 -9.62
C ASP A 42 -2.76 26.35 -11.10
N ASP A 43 -1.62 26.87 -11.51
CA ASP A 43 -1.28 27.27 -12.88
C ASP A 43 -0.60 26.16 -13.70
N ALA A 44 -0.39 24.97 -13.12
CA ALA A 44 0.21 23.86 -13.84
C ALA A 44 -0.70 23.34 -14.97
N ALA A 45 -0.07 22.68 -15.96
CA ALA A 45 -0.76 22.02 -17.06
C ALA A 45 -1.78 20.98 -16.58
N ASP A 46 -2.86 20.81 -17.34
CA ASP A 46 -3.97 19.91 -16.98
C ASP A 46 -3.52 18.45 -16.94
N GLU A 47 -2.53 18.07 -17.74
CA GLU A 47 -1.94 16.74 -17.73
C GLU A 47 -1.24 16.45 -16.39
N ALA A 48 -0.53 17.43 -15.83
CA ALA A 48 0.15 17.29 -14.54
C ALA A 48 -0.86 17.16 -13.39
N LYS A 49 -1.93 17.98 -13.40
CA LYS A 49 -3.04 17.88 -12.45
C LYS A 49 -3.76 16.53 -12.54
N THR A 50 -4.01 16.06 -13.75
CA THR A 50 -4.63 14.77 -14.01
C THR A 50 -3.75 13.61 -13.54
N ALA A 51 -2.44 13.66 -13.81
CA ALA A 51 -1.51 12.65 -13.35
C ALA A 51 -1.43 12.58 -11.82
N TYR A 52 -1.40 13.73 -11.15
CA TYR A 52 -1.45 13.82 -9.69
C TYR A 52 -2.74 13.22 -9.13
N ALA A 53 -3.90 13.61 -9.68
CA ALA A 53 -5.20 13.09 -9.23
C ALA A 53 -5.33 11.57 -9.42
N LYS A 54 -4.81 11.02 -10.53
CA LYS A 54 -4.74 9.56 -10.77
C LYS A 54 -3.88 8.87 -9.72
N TRP A 55 -2.70 9.42 -9.43
CA TRP A 55 -1.80 8.89 -8.40
C TRP A 55 -2.46 8.94 -7.01
N GLU A 56 -3.06 10.07 -6.64
CA GLU A 56 -3.74 10.24 -5.35
C GLU A 56 -4.90 9.25 -5.18
N ARG A 57 -5.70 9.06 -6.24
CA ARG A 57 -6.79 8.08 -6.25
C ARG A 57 -6.26 6.66 -6.07
N SER A 58 -5.23 6.28 -6.82
CA SER A 58 -4.56 4.97 -6.70
C SER A 58 -4.00 4.76 -5.28
N ASN A 59 -3.36 5.78 -4.70
CA ASN A 59 -2.83 5.75 -3.34
C ASN A 59 -3.93 5.49 -2.30
N ARG A 60 -5.02 6.25 -2.37
CA ARG A 60 -6.16 6.12 -1.44
C ARG A 60 -6.81 4.75 -1.52
N ILE A 61 -7.12 4.29 -2.75
CA ILE A 61 -7.82 3.01 -2.95
C ILE A 61 -6.93 1.83 -2.53
N SER A 62 -5.64 1.85 -2.89
CA SER A 62 -4.70 0.81 -2.47
C SER A 62 -4.61 0.70 -0.95
N LEU A 63 -4.49 1.83 -0.23
CA LEU A 63 -4.50 1.84 1.24
C LEU A 63 -5.78 1.24 1.82
N MET A 64 -6.95 1.61 1.28
CA MET A 64 -8.24 1.06 1.74
C MET A 64 -8.30 -0.46 1.57
N ILE A 65 -7.90 -0.97 0.39
CA ILE A 65 -7.91 -2.40 0.08
C ILE A 65 -6.93 -3.14 0.98
N MET A 66 -5.68 -2.70 1.05
CA MET A 66 -4.65 -3.31 1.91
C MET A 66 -5.11 -3.37 3.34
N LYS A 67 -5.53 -2.22 3.92
CA LYS A 67 -6.05 -2.19 5.29
C LYS A 67 -7.17 -3.21 5.42
N SER A 68 -8.20 -3.17 4.57
CA SER A 68 -9.38 -4.05 4.68
C SER A 68 -9.08 -5.55 4.58
N THR A 69 -7.96 -5.92 3.94
CA THR A 69 -7.55 -7.31 3.74
C THR A 69 -6.46 -7.75 4.71
N ILE A 70 -6.06 -6.89 5.65
CA ILE A 70 -5.16 -7.25 6.75
C ILE A 70 -5.98 -7.49 8.02
N SER A 71 -5.77 -8.65 8.65
CA SER A 71 -6.41 -8.98 9.92
C SER A 71 -6.06 -7.96 11.02
N LEU A 72 -7.01 -7.66 11.90
CA LEU A 72 -6.83 -6.63 12.94
C LEU A 72 -5.64 -6.92 13.87
N ALA A 73 -5.38 -8.20 14.16
CA ALA A 73 -4.25 -8.63 14.97
C ALA A 73 -2.89 -8.22 14.37
N ILE A 74 -2.77 -8.22 13.05
CA ILE A 74 -1.55 -7.82 12.34
C ILE A 74 -1.53 -6.30 12.13
N ARG A 75 -2.70 -5.73 11.76
CA ARG A 75 -2.83 -4.29 11.46
C ARG A 75 -2.35 -3.40 12.61
N GLY A 76 -2.60 -3.79 13.86
CA GLY A 76 -2.17 -3.02 15.03
C GLY A 76 -0.64 -2.86 15.16
N GLY A 77 0.15 -3.74 14.54
CA GLY A 77 1.61 -3.66 14.52
C GLY A 77 2.21 -2.87 13.36
N ILE A 78 1.39 -2.37 12.43
CA ILE A 78 1.86 -1.65 11.23
C ILE A 78 1.71 -0.15 11.48
N PRO A 79 2.79 0.65 11.35
CA PRO A 79 2.68 2.10 11.47
C PRO A 79 1.80 2.69 10.36
N GLU A 80 1.07 3.75 10.68
CA GLU A 80 0.28 4.51 9.70
C GLU A 80 0.96 5.82 9.26
N LYS A 81 2.03 6.21 9.94
CA LYS A 81 2.72 7.48 9.76
C LYS A 81 4.23 7.29 9.75
N ASN A 82 4.91 8.14 8.98
CA ASN A 82 6.37 8.22 8.99
C ASN A 82 6.89 8.95 10.24
N VAL A 83 8.21 9.02 10.37
CA VAL A 83 8.89 9.68 11.51
C VAL A 83 8.59 11.18 11.62
N ALA A 84 8.15 11.82 10.53
CA ALA A 84 7.73 13.21 10.50
C ALA A 84 6.22 13.39 10.82
N GLY A 85 5.50 12.30 11.10
CA GLY A 85 4.08 12.31 11.43
C GLY A 85 3.14 12.36 10.21
N GLU A 86 3.68 12.26 9.00
CA GLU A 86 2.90 12.24 7.76
C GLU A 86 2.34 10.84 7.52
N LEU A 87 1.09 10.76 7.03
CA LEU A 87 0.48 9.48 6.69
C LEU A 87 1.27 8.79 5.59
N PHE A 88 1.44 7.47 5.75
CA PHE A 88 2.07 6.65 4.72
C PHE A 88 1.30 6.68 3.41
N THR A 89 2.07 6.71 2.33
CA THR A 89 1.62 6.30 1.01
C THR A 89 1.34 4.81 0.97
N ALA A 90 0.63 4.35 -0.06
CA ALA A 90 0.37 2.94 -0.29
C ALA A 90 1.68 2.13 -0.38
N LYS A 91 2.70 2.67 -1.06
CA LYS A 91 4.01 2.04 -1.21
C LYS A 91 4.76 1.90 0.12
N GLU A 92 4.76 2.95 0.94
CA GLU A 92 5.37 2.90 2.29
C GLU A 92 4.63 1.93 3.20
N PHE A 93 3.30 1.96 3.20
CA PHE A 93 2.49 1.04 3.98
C PHE A 93 2.74 -0.42 3.59
N LEU A 94 2.78 -0.73 2.29
CA LEU A 94 3.11 -2.07 1.80
C LEU A 94 4.51 -2.49 2.25
N THR A 95 5.50 -1.60 2.15
CA THR A 95 6.88 -1.84 2.63
C THR A 95 6.90 -2.20 4.12
N SER A 96 6.19 -1.45 4.97
CA SER A 96 6.10 -1.74 6.40
C SER A 96 5.42 -3.09 6.69
N VAL A 97 4.41 -3.48 5.90
CA VAL A 97 3.85 -4.83 5.99
C VAL A 97 4.94 -5.86 5.66
N GLU A 98 5.71 -5.71 4.58
CA GLU A 98 6.74 -6.70 4.26
C GLU A 98 7.81 -6.82 5.34
N GLU A 99 8.22 -5.69 5.92
CA GLU A 99 9.24 -5.65 6.98
C GLU A 99 8.79 -6.40 8.23
N GLN A 100 7.51 -6.28 8.61
CA GLN A 100 6.94 -7.02 9.72
C GLN A 100 7.10 -8.54 9.51
N PHE A 101 6.80 -9.03 8.30
CA PHE A 101 6.86 -10.47 8.00
C PHE A 101 8.29 -10.98 7.76
N LYS A 102 9.19 -10.15 7.22
CA LYS A 102 10.64 -10.45 7.16
C LYS A 102 11.24 -10.54 8.56
N SER A 103 10.81 -9.68 9.48
CA SER A 103 11.30 -9.64 10.87
C SER A 103 10.81 -10.83 11.69
N THR A 104 9.55 -11.24 11.53
CA THR A 104 9.00 -12.43 12.21
C THR A 104 9.73 -13.71 11.79
N SER A 105 10.12 -13.86 10.52
CA SER A 105 10.88 -15.04 10.07
C SER A 105 12.26 -15.17 10.72
N LYS A 106 12.89 -14.07 11.13
CA LYS A 106 14.19 -14.12 11.82
C LYS A 106 14.04 -14.50 13.29
N ALA A 107 12.98 -14.06 13.96
CA ALA A 107 12.74 -14.35 15.37
C ALA A 107 12.29 -15.79 15.64
N VAL A 108 11.69 -16.48 14.66
CA VAL A 108 11.28 -17.90 14.79
C VAL A 108 12.47 -18.86 14.63
N LEU A 109 13.60 -18.38 14.10
CA LEU A 109 14.80 -19.18 13.86
C LEU A 109 15.95 -18.92 14.86
N SER A 110 15.72 -18.07 15.88
CA SER A 110 16.68 -17.74 16.94
C SER A 110 16.27 -18.37 18.27
#